data_AF-F6TIZ2-F1
#
_entry.id   AF-F6TIZ2-F1
#
_cell.length_a   1.000
_cell.length_b   1.000
_cell.length_c   1.000
_cell.angle_alpha   90.00
_cell.angle_beta   90.00
_cell.angle_gamma   90.00
#
_symmetry.space_group_name_H-M   'P 1'
#
loop_
_entity.id
_entity.type
_entity.pdbx_description
1 polymer ?
#
loop_
_entity_poly.entity_id
_entity_poly.type
_entity_poly.pdbx_seq_one_letter_code
_entity_poly.pdbx_strand_id
1 'polypeptide(L)'
;MVMGGRCRATRGPVGGENKDEVQPRQGVCVGAGPRAASRGGAWTVQPNPLGAEPPAEAPMARPRVRLVVTADDFGYCPRRDEGIVEAFLAGAVTSVSLLVNGAAAESAAELARRHHIPTGLHANLSEGRPVGPARHGTSSLLSPEGFFLGKMGFREAVAAGDVDMPQVREELEAQLSRFRELLGSDPTHVDGHQHVHVLPGGLMPSWA
;
A
#
# COMPACT_ATOMS: atom_id res chain seq x y z
N MET A 1 -47.86 -23.33 -9.60
CA MET A 1 -47.63 -24.07 -8.35
C MET A 1 -46.14 -23.93 -8.04
N VAL A 2 -45.76 -22.91 -7.27
CA VAL A 2 -44.35 -22.62 -6.94
C VAL A 2 -44.27 -22.60 -5.43
N MET A 3 -43.72 -23.66 -4.84
CA MET A 3 -43.49 -23.78 -3.41
C MET A 3 -42.11 -23.20 -3.07
N GLY A 4 -42.11 -22.23 -2.16
CA GLY A 4 -40.90 -21.55 -1.69
C GLY A 4 -40.08 -22.40 -0.71
N GLY A 5 -38.76 -22.32 -0.85
CA GLY A 5 -37.80 -22.80 0.13
C GLY A 5 -37.39 -21.67 1.07
N ARG A 6 -37.62 -21.84 2.38
CA ARG A 6 -37.02 -21.03 3.45
C ARG A 6 -35.96 -21.90 4.15
N CYS A 7 -34.71 -21.49 4.12
CA CYS A 7 -33.67 -22.06 4.99
C CYS A 7 -33.52 -21.19 6.24
N ARG A 8 -33.66 -21.83 7.41
CA ARG A 8 -33.45 -21.25 8.74
C ARG A 8 -31.96 -21.16 9.06
N ALA A 9 -31.57 -20.05 9.70
CA ALA A 9 -30.30 -19.91 10.39
C ALA A 9 -30.34 -20.60 11.76
N THR A 10 -29.29 -21.34 12.12
CA THR A 10 -29.01 -21.78 13.49
C THR A 10 -27.74 -21.09 13.99
N ARG A 11 -27.84 -20.45 15.15
CA ARG A 11 -26.72 -19.87 15.89
C ARG A 11 -26.07 -20.96 16.75
N GLY A 12 -24.75 -21.08 16.68
CA GLY A 12 -23.90 -21.82 17.62
C GLY A 12 -22.93 -20.88 18.34
N PRO A 13 -22.31 -21.30 19.46
CA PRO A 13 -21.94 -20.41 20.56
C PRO A 13 -20.55 -19.76 20.42
N VAL A 14 -20.42 -18.60 21.04
CA VAL A 14 -19.18 -17.82 21.22
C VAL A 14 -18.40 -18.43 22.39
N GLY A 15 -17.12 -18.75 22.17
CA GLY A 15 -16.22 -19.23 23.20
C GLY A 15 -14.88 -18.50 23.15
N GLY A 16 -14.42 -18.09 24.34
CA GLY A 16 -13.01 -17.87 24.69
C GLY A 16 -12.46 -16.47 24.42
N GLU A 17 -12.03 -15.79 25.49
CA GLU A 17 -10.71 -15.16 25.57
C GLU A 17 -10.45 -14.62 27.00
N ASN A 18 -9.48 -15.24 27.67
CA ASN A 18 -8.95 -14.84 28.97
C ASN A 18 -8.10 -13.57 28.81
N LYS A 19 -8.24 -12.65 29.77
CA LYS A 19 -7.41 -11.45 29.92
C LYS A 19 -6.30 -11.72 30.94
N ASP A 20 -5.08 -11.91 30.45
CA ASP A 20 -3.88 -11.94 31.31
C ASP A 20 -3.28 -10.53 31.44
N GLU A 21 -3.54 -9.97 32.61
CA GLU A 21 -2.68 -9.19 33.51
C GLU A 21 -1.37 -8.57 32.96
N VAL A 22 -1.35 -7.24 32.93
CA VAL A 22 -0.16 -6.39 32.76
C VAL A 22 0.50 -6.16 34.13
N GLN A 23 1.80 -6.46 34.24
CA GLN A 23 2.63 -6.03 35.38
C GLN A 23 3.80 -5.12 34.91
N PRO A 24 4.04 -3.96 35.57
CA PRO A 24 5.24 -3.15 35.35
C PRO A 24 6.23 -3.29 36.52
N ARG A 25 7.52 -3.50 36.27
CA ARG A 25 8.62 -3.30 37.25
C ARG A 25 9.86 -2.73 36.55
N GLN A 26 10.16 -1.45 36.80
CA GLN A 26 11.21 -0.94 37.70
C GLN A 26 12.65 -1.17 37.18
N GLY A 27 13.35 -0.06 36.90
CA GLY A 27 14.74 -0.05 36.45
C GLY A 27 15.78 0.00 37.56
N VAL A 28 17.06 0.00 37.17
CA VAL A 28 18.19 0.38 38.03
C VAL A 28 19.34 0.92 37.16
N CYS A 29 19.77 2.15 37.46
CA CYS A 29 21.09 2.68 37.10
C CYS A 29 22.07 2.42 38.25
N VAL A 30 23.27 1.93 37.93
CA VAL A 30 24.46 1.89 38.82
C VAL A 30 25.66 1.95 37.87
N GLY A 31 26.73 2.71 38.04
CA GLY A 31 27.27 3.47 39.16
C GLY A 31 28.79 3.44 38.97
N ALA A 32 29.42 4.60 38.79
CA ALA A 32 30.86 4.73 38.60
C ALA A 32 31.63 4.45 39.90
N GLY A 33 32.73 3.69 39.81
CA GLY A 33 33.68 3.45 40.89
C GLY A 33 35.10 3.90 40.51
N PRO A 34 35.95 4.32 41.48
CA PRO A 34 37.14 5.12 41.21
C PRO A 34 38.45 4.33 41.03
N ARG A 35 39.43 5.08 40.51
CA ARG A 35 40.78 4.77 40.04
C ARG A 35 41.67 4.01 41.02
N ALA A 36 42.40 3.02 40.50
CA ALA A 36 43.64 2.53 41.08
C ALA A 36 44.84 3.16 40.36
N ALA A 37 45.75 3.75 41.14
CA ALA A 37 47.03 4.26 40.65
C ALA A 37 48.02 3.11 40.44
N SER A 38 48.57 2.99 39.23
CA SER A 38 49.76 2.17 38.97
C SER A 38 50.89 3.04 38.44
N ARG A 39 52.07 2.69 38.94
CA ARG A 39 53.35 3.40 38.86
C ARG A 39 53.85 3.50 37.43
N GLY A 40 54.59 4.58 37.14
CA GLY A 40 55.22 4.83 35.85
C GLY A 40 56.10 3.66 35.40
N GLY A 41 55.71 3.06 34.28
CA GLY A 41 56.56 2.24 33.44
C GLY A 41 57.04 3.09 32.28
N ALA A 42 58.33 3.05 32.00
CA ALA A 42 58.91 3.68 30.82
C ALA A 42 58.30 3.03 29.56
N TRP A 43 57.68 3.84 28.70
CA TRP A 43 57.22 3.40 27.39
C TRP A 43 58.42 3.30 26.45
N THR A 44 58.99 2.11 26.29
CA THR A 44 59.84 1.81 25.13
C THR A 44 58.94 1.67 23.91
N VAL A 45 58.93 2.70 23.06
CA VAL A 45 58.35 2.63 21.72
C VAL A 45 59.24 1.68 20.91
N GLN A 46 58.75 0.47 20.63
CA GLN A 46 59.40 -0.38 19.64
C GLN A 46 59.14 0.25 18.26
N PRO A 47 60.17 0.51 17.44
CA PRO A 47 59.95 0.95 16.08
C PRO A 47 59.23 -0.18 15.31
N ASN A 48 58.19 0.21 14.60
CA ASN A 48 57.47 -0.68 13.68
C ASN A 48 58.49 -1.27 12.68
N PRO A 49 58.64 -2.61 12.57
CA PRO A 49 59.49 -3.18 11.54
C PRO A 49 58.93 -2.74 10.18
N LEU A 50 59.73 -1.97 9.46
CA LEU A 50 59.44 -1.50 8.10
C LEU A 50 59.11 -2.71 7.22
N GLY A 51 57.85 -2.86 6.80
CA GLY A 51 57.49 -3.81 5.74
C GLY A 51 56.12 -4.50 5.82
N ALA A 52 55.29 -4.28 6.85
CA ALA A 52 53.93 -4.83 6.85
C ALA A 52 52.95 -3.83 6.23
N GLU A 53 52.46 -4.13 5.03
CA GLU A 53 51.26 -3.50 4.45
C GLU A 53 50.10 -3.64 5.45
N PRO A 54 49.32 -2.57 5.72
CA PRO A 54 48.13 -2.69 6.54
C PRO A 54 47.18 -3.73 5.91
N PRO A 55 46.48 -4.55 6.71
CA PRO A 55 45.50 -5.47 6.16
C PRO A 55 44.49 -4.69 5.33
N ALA A 56 44.27 -5.11 4.09
CA ALA A 56 43.27 -4.52 3.22
C ALA A 56 41.94 -4.46 3.98
N GLU A 57 41.43 -3.24 4.21
CA GLU A 57 40.12 -3.04 4.82
C GLU A 57 39.10 -3.83 4.00
N ALA A 58 38.43 -4.79 4.64
CA ALA A 58 37.37 -5.54 3.99
C ALA A 58 36.35 -4.53 3.43
N PRO A 59 35.94 -4.65 2.15
CA PRO A 59 35.04 -3.68 1.55
C PRO A 59 33.77 -3.60 2.39
N MET A 60 33.53 -2.44 3.01
CA MET A 60 32.31 -2.20 3.76
C MET A 60 31.12 -2.52 2.83
N ALA A 61 30.30 -3.48 3.24
CA ALA A 61 29.12 -3.88 2.47
C ALA A 61 28.28 -2.63 2.22
N ARG A 62 28.16 -2.22 0.95
CA ARG A 62 27.30 -1.09 0.58
C ARG A 62 25.89 -1.38 1.09
N PRO A 63 25.20 -0.41 1.72
CA PRO A 63 23.85 -0.63 2.19
C PRO A 63 22.99 -1.09 1.00
N ARG A 64 22.30 -2.22 1.17
CA ARG A 64 21.39 -2.74 0.16
C ARG A 64 20.16 -1.84 0.13
N VAL A 65 19.96 -1.12 -0.97
CA VAL A 65 18.74 -0.37 -1.23
C VAL A 65 17.71 -1.31 -1.83
N ARG A 66 16.51 -1.37 -1.24
CA ARG A 66 15.35 -2.00 -1.87
C ARG A 66 14.58 -0.93 -2.63
N LEU A 67 14.57 -1.01 -3.95
CA LEU A 67 13.78 -0.14 -4.82
C LEU A 67 12.54 -0.90 -5.30
N VAL A 68 11.38 -0.27 -5.20
CA VAL A 68 10.12 -0.73 -5.79
C VAL A 68 9.77 0.26 -6.89
N VAL A 69 9.60 -0.23 -8.11
CA VAL A 69 9.15 0.53 -9.28
C VAL A 69 7.73 0.05 -9.60
N THR A 70 6.74 0.86 -9.25
CA THR A 70 5.33 0.61 -9.58
C THR A 70 4.98 1.28 -10.90
N ALA A 71 4.34 0.54 -11.80
CA ALA A 71 3.71 1.12 -12.99
C ALA A 71 2.23 1.39 -12.72
N ASP A 72 1.83 2.65 -12.90
CA ASP A 72 0.46 3.12 -12.69
C ASP A 72 -0.44 2.78 -13.88
N ASP A 73 -1.75 2.91 -13.64
CA ASP A 73 -2.80 2.78 -14.64
C ASP A 73 -2.88 1.44 -15.37
N PHE A 74 -2.47 0.35 -14.73
CA PHE A 74 -2.72 -0.99 -15.24
C PHE A 74 -4.24 -1.22 -15.28
N GLY A 75 -4.78 -1.78 -16.37
CA GLY A 75 -6.22 -1.89 -16.62
C GLY A 75 -6.84 -0.71 -17.35
N TYR A 76 -6.08 0.33 -17.71
CA TYR A 76 -6.60 1.46 -18.49
C TYR A 76 -6.97 1.06 -19.91
N CYS A 77 -6.05 0.43 -20.64
CA CYS A 77 -6.29 -0.09 -21.98
C CYS A 77 -5.29 -1.20 -22.34
N PRO A 78 -5.63 -2.12 -23.27
CA PRO A 78 -4.79 -3.29 -23.57
C PRO A 78 -3.37 -2.94 -23.99
N ARG A 79 -3.20 -1.88 -24.82
CA ARG A 79 -1.88 -1.44 -25.29
C ARG A 79 -0.98 -0.95 -24.16
N ARG A 80 -1.55 -0.32 -23.13
CA ARG A 80 -0.78 0.14 -21.96
C ARG A 80 -0.38 -1.07 -21.12
N ASP A 81 -1.32 -1.98 -20.91
CA ASP A 81 -1.11 -3.18 -20.11
C ASP A 81 -0.03 -4.09 -20.72
N GLU A 82 -0.03 -4.25 -22.05
CA GLU A 82 1.03 -4.97 -22.77
C GLU A 82 2.43 -4.38 -22.52
N GLY A 83 2.57 -3.05 -22.61
CA GLY A 83 3.85 -2.38 -22.35
C GLY A 83 4.29 -2.47 -20.89
N ILE A 84 3.34 -2.41 -19.94
CA ILE A 84 3.63 -2.60 -18.51
C ILE A 84 4.11 -4.04 -18.25
N VAL A 85 3.45 -5.03 -18.84
CA VAL A 85 3.86 -6.44 -18.72
C VAL A 85 5.25 -6.66 -19.33
N GLU A 86 5.54 -6.08 -20.49
CA GLU A 86 6.86 -6.14 -21.10
C GLU A 86 7.94 -5.55 -20.16
N ALA A 87 7.68 -4.38 -19.58
CA ALA A 87 8.59 -3.74 -18.63
C ALA A 87 8.79 -4.55 -17.33
N PHE A 88 7.75 -5.23 -16.85
CA PHE A 88 7.84 -6.13 -15.70
C PHE A 88 8.68 -7.38 -16.03
N LEU A 89 8.44 -8.02 -17.18
CA LEU A 89 9.20 -9.18 -17.62
C LEU A 89 10.68 -8.86 -17.90
N ALA A 90 10.97 -7.62 -18.30
CA ALA A 90 12.34 -7.12 -18.44
C ALA A 90 13.01 -6.72 -17.11
N GLY A 91 12.28 -6.74 -15.99
CA GLY A 91 12.77 -6.41 -14.65
C GLY A 91 12.91 -4.91 -14.36
N ALA A 92 12.39 -4.04 -15.23
CA ALA A 92 12.40 -2.59 -15.02
C ALA A 92 11.29 -2.15 -14.06
N VAL A 93 10.13 -2.81 -14.12
CA VAL A 93 8.99 -2.63 -13.21
C VAL A 93 8.94 -3.80 -12.24
N THR A 94 8.65 -3.52 -10.97
CA THR A 94 8.58 -4.55 -9.91
C THR A 94 7.15 -4.80 -9.40
N SER A 95 6.23 -3.88 -9.67
CA SER A 95 4.83 -3.92 -9.24
C SER A 95 3.95 -3.06 -10.14
N VAL A 96 2.64 -3.24 -10.05
CA VAL A 96 1.66 -2.45 -10.81
C VAL A 96 0.52 -1.98 -9.92
N SER A 97 -0.15 -0.88 -10.29
CA SER A 97 -1.37 -0.40 -9.65
C SER A 97 -2.55 -0.54 -10.62
N LEU A 98 -3.54 -1.34 -10.25
CA LEU A 98 -4.70 -1.67 -11.08
C LEU A 98 -5.84 -0.66 -10.91
N LEU A 99 -6.26 -0.05 -12.01
CA LEU A 99 -7.53 0.66 -12.15
C LEU A 99 -8.68 -0.34 -12.32
N VAL A 100 -9.36 -0.66 -11.24
CA VAL A 100 -10.46 -1.64 -11.23
C VAL A 100 -11.72 -1.19 -12.00
N ASN A 101 -11.84 0.11 -12.26
CA ASN A 101 -12.89 0.68 -13.11
C ASN A 101 -12.41 0.98 -14.54
N GLY A 102 -11.17 0.62 -14.87
CA GLY A 102 -10.59 0.79 -16.20
C GLY A 102 -11.21 -0.16 -17.23
N ALA A 103 -11.20 0.25 -18.50
CA ALA A 103 -11.84 -0.50 -19.59
C ALA A 103 -11.19 -1.87 -19.87
N ALA A 104 -9.96 -2.08 -19.40
CA ALA A 104 -9.20 -3.31 -19.55
C ALA A 104 -8.92 -4.01 -18.21
N ALA A 105 -9.62 -3.64 -17.13
CA ALA A 105 -9.36 -4.14 -15.78
C ALA A 105 -9.39 -5.68 -15.69
N GLU A 106 -10.35 -6.33 -16.34
CA GLU A 106 -10.47 -7.79 -16.36
C GLU A 106 -9.27 -8.46 -17.05
N SER A 107 -8.91 -7.97 -18.25
CA SER A 107 -7.76 -8.50 -18.99
C SER A 107 -6.43 -8.20 -18.30
N ALA A 108 -6.31 -7.04 -17.65
CA ALA A 108 -5.15 -6.68 -16.85
C ALA A 108 -5.01 -7.61 -15.63
N ALA A 109 -6.10 -7.89 -14.92
CA ALA A 109 -6.11 -8.85 -13.82
C ALA A 109 -5.68 -10.25 -14.28
N GLU A 110 -6.13 -10.71 -15.46
CA GLU A 110 -5.64 -11.96 -16.06
C GLU A 110 -4.14 -11.96 -16.32
N LEU A 111 -3.60 -10.85 -16.85
CA LEU A 111 -2.16 -10.68 -17.09
C LEU A 111 -1.37 -10.69 -15.77
N ALA A 112 -1.84 -9.98 -14.75
CA ALA A 112 -1.21 -9.96 -13.42
C ALA A 112 -1.14 -11.37 -12.81
N ARG A 113 -2.24 -12.13 -12.87
CA ARG A 113 -2.26 -13.53 -12.37
C ARG A 113 -1.34 -14.43 -13.18
N ARG A 114 -1.35 -14.31 -14.52
CA ARG A 114 -0.50 -15.12 -15.42
C ARG A 114 0.99 -14.93 -15.14
N HIS A 115 1.41 -13.67 -14.93
CA HIS A 115 2.81 -13.33 -14.75
C HIS A 115 3.23 -13.15 -13.28
N HIS A 116 2.32 -13.44 -12.33
CA HIS A 116 2.56 -13.30 -10.89
C HIS A 116 3.06 -11.90 -10.50
N ILE A 117 2.46 -10.87 -11.09
CA ILE A 117 2.85 -9.47 -10.88
C ILE A 117 2.32 -8.99 -9.52
N PRO A 118 3.16 -8.47 -8.62
CA PRO A 118 2.69 -7.80 -7.41
C PRO A 118 1.78 -6.62 -7.79
N THR A 119 0.52 -6.69 -7.38
CA THR A 119 -0.54 -5.77 -7.84
C THR A 119 -1.08 -4.99 -6.64
N GLY A 120 -1.17 -3.67 -6.76
CA GLY A 120 -1.84 -2.76 -5.84
C GLY A 120 -3.16 -2.23 -6.42
N LEU A 121 -3.97 -1.59 -5.59
CA LEU A 121 -5.18 -0.90 -6.03
C LEU A 121 -4.84 0.55 -6.38
N HIS A 122 -5.09 0.93 -7.64
CA HIS A 122 -5.05 2.32 -8.08
C HIS A 122 -6.41 2.98 -7.83
N ALA A 123 -6.61 3.55 -6.64
CA ALA A 123 -7.90 4.10 -6.27
C ALA A 123 -8.26 5.30 -7.16
N ASN A 124 -9.47 5.32 -7.72
CA ASN A 124 -9.86 6.33 -8.70
C ASN A 124 -11.16 7.03 -8.33
N LEU A 125 -11.12 8.36 -8.20
CA LEU A 125 -12.29 9.22 -7.95
C LEU A 125 -12.47 10.29 -9.04
N SER A 126 -11.75 10.17 -10.15
CA SER A 126 -11.60 11.26 -11.12
C SER A 126 -11.90 10.89 -12.57
N GLU A 127 -11.81 9.61 -12.95
CA GLU A 127 -11.94 9.23 -14.36
C GLU A 127 -12.83 8.00 -14.55
N GLY A 128 -13.65 8.01 -15.61
CA GLY A 128 -14.54 6.91 -15.93
C GLY A 128 -15.79 6.86 -15.05
N ARG A 129 -16.44 5.71 -15.03
CA ARG A 129 -17.64 5.46 -14.20
C ARG A 129 -17.24 4.85 -12.86
N PRO A 130 -18.03 5.08 -11.80
CA PRO A 130 -17.80 4.46 -10.49
C PRO A 130 -18.10 2.96 -10.53
N VAL A 131 -17.51 2.22 -9.59
CA VAL A 131 -17.81 0.81 -9.35
C VAL A 131 -18.98 0.66 -8.37
N GLY A 132 -19.04 1.55 -7.38
CA GLY A 132 -19.94 1.50 -6.24
C GLY A 132 -21.40 1.85 -6.53
N PRO A 133 -22.21 2.02 -5.47
CA PRO A 133 -23.65 2.26 -5.58
C PRO A 133 -24.01 3.51 -6.38
N ALA A 134 -23.13 4.52 -6.37
CA ALA A 134 -23.27 5.77 -7.09
C ALA A 134 -23.56 5.59 -8.59
N ARG A 135 -23.20 4.46 -9.19
CA ARG A 135 -23.48 4.14 -10.60
C ARG A 135 -24.97 4.11 -10.96
N HIS A 136 -25.88 4.01 -9.98
CA HIS A 136 -27.33 3.91 -10.22
C HIS A 136 -28.14 5.13 -9.76
N GLY A 137 -27.49 6.24 -9.41
CA GLY A 137 -28.19 7.40 -8.88
C GLY A 137 -27.38 8.68 -8.97
N THR A 138 -27.91 9.72 -8.35
CA THR A 138 -27.22 11.00 -8.22
C THR A 138 -26.15 10.89 -7.13
N SER A 139 -24.95 11.41 -7.39
CA SER A 139 -23.83 11.40 -6.44
C SER A 139 -23.04 12.69 -6.55
N SER A 140 -22.51 13.15 -5.42
CA SER A 140 -21.58 14.28 -5.33
C SER A 140 -20.25 14.04 -6.06
N LEU A 141 -19.95 12.78 -6.43
CA LEU A 141 -18.74 12.38 -7.13
C LEU A 141 -18.89 12.43 -8.65
N LEU A 142 -20.12 12.57 -9.15
CA LEU A 142 -20.44 12.33 -10.55
C LEU A 142 -21.02 13.56 -11.26
N SER A 143 -20.68 13.68 -12.53
CA SER A 143 -21.38 14.49 -13.51
C SER A 143 -22.81 13.98 -13.77
N PRO A 144 -23.70 14.80 -14.35
CA PRO A 144 -25.03 14.36 -14.79
C PRO A 144 -25.01 13.16 -15.75
N GLU A 145 -23.93 12.96 -16.49
CA GLU A 145 -23.71 11.84 -17.41
C GLU A 145 -23.29 10.53 -16.70
N GLY A 146 -23.09 10.59 -15.38
CA GLY A 146 -22.74 9.46 -14.52
C GLY A 146 -21.26 9.05 -14.60
N PHE A 147 -20.39 9.96 -15.01
CA PHE A 147 -18.93 9.82 -14.93
C PHE A 147 -18.40 10.63 -13.75
N PHE A 148 -17.25 10.26 -13.20
CA PHE A 148 -16.57 11.09 -12.21
C PHE A 148 -16.35 12.52 -12.73
N LEU A 149 -16.32 13.49 -11.81
CA LEU A 149 -16.21 14.93 -12.11
C LEU A 149 -14.90 15.35 -12.80
N GLY A 150 -13.98 14.43 -13.10
CA GLY A 150 -12.65 14.77 -13.54
C GLY A 150 -11.77 15.22 -12.37
N LYS A 151 -10.46 15.27 -12.60
CA LYS A 151 -9.48 15.75 -11.61
C LYS A 151 -9.80 17.16 -11.12
N MET A 152 -10.15 18.08 -12.03
CA MET A 152 -10.41 19.48 -11.67
C MET A 152 -11.78 19.64 -11.01
N GLY A 153 -12.83 19.02 -11.56
CA GLY A 153 -14.16 19.10 -10.96
C GLY A 153 -14.22 18.47 -9.56
N PHE A 154 -13.53 17.34 -9.34
CA PHE A 154 -13.43 16.75 -8.01
C PHE A 154 -12.68 17.68 -7.03
N ARG A 155 -11.61 18.33 -7.48
CA ARG A 155 -10.86 19.31 -6.65
C ARG A 155 -11.70 20.51 -6.27
N GLU A 156 -12.46 21.05 -7.21
CA GLU A 156 -13.37 22.18 -6.98
C GLU A 156 -14.47 21.80 -6.00
N ALA A 157 -15.09 20.63 -6.17
CA ALA A 157 -16.10 20.12 -5.26
C ALA A 157 -15.56 19.89 -3.84
N VAL A 158 -14.35 19.34 -3.69
CA VAL A 158 -13.69 19.20 -2.38
C VAL A 158 -13.43 20.57 -1.75
N ALA A 159 -12.93 21.54 -2.53
CA ALA A 159 -12.65 22.89 -2.03
C ALA A 159 -13.91 23.65 -1.61
N ALA A 160 -15.04 23.38 -2.28
CA ALA A 160 -16.36 23.94 -1.97
C ALA A 160 -17.06 23.24 -0.80
N GLY A 161 -16.60 22.04 -0.40
CA GLY A 161 -17.28 21.22 0.61
C GLY A 161 -18.50 20.46 0.07
N ASP A 162 -18.61 20.31 -1.26
CA ASP A 162 -19.74 19.69 -1.95
C ASP A 162 -19.60 18.17 -2.08
N VAL A 163 -18.48 17.60 -1.63
CA VAL A 163 -18.22 16.15 -1.66
C VAL A 163 -18.76 15.46 -0.41
N ASP A 164 -19.66 14.51 -0.62
CA ASP A 164 -20.19 13.63 0.42
C ASP A 164 -19.17 12.52 0.74
N MET A 165 -18.45 12.66 1.85
CA MET A 165 -17.40 11.74 2.27
C MET A 165 -17.86 10.28 2.47
N PRO A 166 -19.07 10.01 3.00
CA PRO A 166 -19.70 8.70 2.90
C PRO A 166 -19.69 8.08 1.49
N GLN A 167 -20.02 8.84 0.44
CA GLN A 167 -20.01 8.33 -0.93
C GLN A 167 -18.60 8.00 -1.41
N VAL A 168 -17.60 8.80 -1.00
CA VAL A 168 -16.19 8.47 -1.26
C VAL A 168 -15.82 7.13 -0.64
N ARG A 169 -16.18 6.93 0.64
CA ARG A 169 -15.90 5.67 1.35
C ARG A 169 -16.57 4.50 0.64
N GLU A 170 -17.85 4.61 0.31
CA GLU A 170 -18.60 3.55 -0.39
C GLU A 170 -17.97 3.20 -1.74
N GLU A 171 -17.50 4.20 -2.49
CA GLU A 171 -16.80 3.97 -3.76
C GLU A 171 -15.46 3.25 -3.55
N LEU A 172 -14.64 3.69 -2.59
CA LEU A 172 -13.35 3.06 -2.30
C LEU A 172 -13.51 1.62 -1.80
N GLU A 173 -14.53 1.35 -0.96
CA GLU A 173 -14.87 0.01 -0.50
C GLU A 173 -15.36 -0.88 -1.65
N ALA A 174 -16.11 -0.32 -2.61
CA ALA A 174 -16.54 -1.02 -3.81
C ALA A 174 -15.35 -1.34 -4.73
N GLN A 175 -14.42 -0.40 -4.92
CA GLN A 175 -13.20 -0.63 -5.69
C GLN A 175 -12.31 -1.71 -5.07
N LEU A 176 -12.15 -1.70 -3.74
CA LEU A 176 -11.42 -2.74 -3.02
C LEU A 176 -12.10 -4.12 -3.15
N SER A 177 -13.43 -4.15 -3.07
CA SER A 177 -14.20 -5.38 -3.29
C SER A 177 -14.01 -5.89 -4.72
N ARG A 178 -14.08 -5.01 -5.72
CA ARG A 178 -13.85 -5.35 -7.13
C ARG A 178 -12.43 -5.84 -7.38
N PHE A 179 -11.44 -5.24 -6.73
CA PHE A 179 -10.05 -5.72 -6.77
C PHE A 179 -9.96 -7.18 -6.32
N ARG A 180 -10.56 -7.50 -5.16
CA ARG A 180 -10.57 -8.86 -4.61
C ARG A 180 -11.29 -9.86 -5.51
N GLU A 181 -12.38 -9.46 -6.15
CA GLU A 181 -13.07 -10.29 -7.14
C GLU A 181 -12.18 -10.60 -8.34
N LEU A 182 -11.45 -9.60 -8.83
CA LEU A 182 -10.58 -9.75 -9.99
C LEU A 182 -9.32 -10.56 -9.67
N LEU A 183 -8.67 -10.32 -8.54
CA LEU A 183 -7.34 -10.89 -8.23
C LEU A 183 -7.39 -12.08 -7.27
N GLY A 184 -8.51 -12.30 -6.58
CA GLY A 184 -8.65 -13.35 -5.56
C GLY A 184 -7.84 -13.10 -4.28
N SER A 185 -7.32 -11.88 -4.08
CA SER A 185 -6.48 -11.51 -2.92
C SER A 185 -6.59 -10.01 -2.61
N ASP A 186 -6.07 -9.60 -1.45
CA ASP A 186 -5.91 -8.18 -1.09
C ASP A 186 -4.80 -7.51 -1.90
N PRO A 187 -4.90 -6.20 -2.17
CA PRO A 187 -3.86 -5.46 -2.86
C PRO A 187 -2.58 -5.38 -2.02
N THR A 188 -1.43 -5.41 -2.69
CA THR A 188 -0.12 -5.29 -2.02
C THR A 188 0.17 -3.87 -1.49
N HIS A 189 -0.51 -2.87 -2.05
CA HIS A 189 -0.44 -1.47 -1.70
C HIS A 189 -1.67 -0.74 -2.27
N VAL A 190 -1.92 0.48 -1.80
CA VAL A 190 -2.96 1.37 -2.34
C VAL A 190 -2.34 2.73 -2.61
N ASP A 191 -2.55 3.23 -3.81
CA ASP A 191 -2.24 4.60 -4.23
C ASP A 191 -3.49 5.20 -4.91
N GLY A 192 -3.39 6.34 -5.57
CA GLY A 192 -4.57 6.96 -6.19
C GLY A 192 -4.31 7.67 -7.51
N HIS A 193 -5.17 7.40 -8.47
CA HIS A 193 -5.18 7.98 -9.80
C HIS A 193 -5.18 9.50 -9.73
N GLN A 194 -4.35 10.14 -10.55
CA GLN A 194 -4.23 11.60 -10.60
C GLN A 194 -3.94 12.27 -9.24
N HIS A 195 -3.42 11.52 -8.27
CA HIS A 195 -3.16 11.98 -6.89
C HIS A 195 -4.41 12.50 -6.18
N VAL A 196 -5.60 11.95 -6.46
CA VAL A 196 -6.85 12.34 -5.76
C VAL A 196 -6.77 12.16 -4.24
N HIS A 197 -5.85 11.30 -3.77
CA HIS A 197 -5.58 11.07 -2.35
C HIS A 197 -4.80 12.21 -1.65
N VAL A 198 -4.19 13.14 -2.40
CA VAL A 198 -3.37 14.26 -1.87
C VAL A 198 -4.16 15.59 -1.83
N LEU A 199 -5.47 15.56 -2.09
CA LEU A 199 -6.28 16.77 -2.00
C LEU A 199 -6.43 17.24 -0.54
N PRO A 200 -6.44 18.57 -0.29
CA PRO A 200 -6.59 19.10 1.06
C PRO A 200 -7.91 18.61 1.66
N GLY A 201 -7.83 17.80 2.72
CA GLY A 201 -8.98 17.11 3.32
C GLY A 201 -8.69 15.72 3.89
N GLY A 202 -7.56 15.09 3.55
CA GLY A 202 -7.13 13.83 4.20
C GLY A 202 -8.03 12.64 3.89
N LEU A 203 -8.15 12.28 2.61
CA LEU A 203 -9.01 11.20 2.08
C LEU A 203 -8.54 9.76 2.39
N MET A 204 -7.85 9.53 3.51
CA MET A 204 -7.45 8.19 3.93
C MET A 204 -8.41 7.65 4.99
N PRO A 205 -9.06 6.49 4.76
CA PRO A 205 -9.73 5.74 5.82
C PRO A 205 -8.70 5.30 6.88
N SER A 206 -9.11 5.22 8.14
CA SER A 206 -8.25 4.90 9.29
C SER A 206 -7.72 3.45 9.35
N TRP A 207 -7.76 2.69 8.26
CA TRP A 207 -7.27 1.31 8.21
C TRP A 207 -5.96 1.15 7.41
N ALA A 208 -5.42 2.24 6.85
CA ALA A 208 -4.09 2.26 6.26
C ALA A 208 -2.97 2.10 7.31
#